data_AF-A0A949WGV4-F1
#
_entry.id   AF-A0A949WGV4-F1
#
_cell.length_a   1.000
_cell.length_b   1.000
_cell.length_c   1.000
_cell.angle_alpha   90.00
_cell.angle_beta   90.00
_cell.angle_gamma   90.00
#
_symmetry.space_group_name_H-M   'P 1'
#
loop_
_entity.id
_entity.type
_entity.pdbx_description
1 polymer ?
#
loop_
_entity_poly.entity_id
_entity_poly.type
_entity_poly.pdbx_seq_one_letter_code
_entity_poly.pdbx_strand_id
1 'polypeptide(L)'
;MITLTINPRTGEDVYSLLTQKEKSLRGGRTTLVRHGPKRKDKEKWVHSTYKGWIQFQRCLGGVVVAQVKSRDPESTWQLLSAFIGYINRHFRTQITGIHLQYGDDE
;
A
#
# COMPACT_ATOMS: atom_id res chain seq x y z
N MET A 1 3.84 -13.75 5.60
CA MET A 1 3.22 -12.71 4.73
C MET A 1 2.43 -11.74 5.58
N ILE A 2 2.37 -10.43 5.25
CA ILE A 2 1.56 -9.47 6.03
C ILE A 2 0.45 -8.86 5.16
N THR A 3 -0.79 -8.92 5.64
CA THR A 3 -1.95 -8.29 4.99
C THR A 3 -2.36 -7.05 5.77
N LEU A 4 -2.61 -5.95 5.06
CA LEU A 4 -3.18 -4.72 5.61
C LEU A 4 -4.59 -4.51 5.08
N THR A 5 -5.49 -4.08 5.96
CA THR A 5 -6.77 -3.49 5.57
C THR A 5 -6.78 -2.03 5.98
N ILE A 6 -6.97 -1.14 5.01
CA ILE A 6 -7.00 0.31 5.23
C ILE A 6 -8.47 0.74 5.14
N ASN A 7 -8.98 1.23 6.27
CA ASN A 7 -10.38 1.61 6.40
C ASN A 7 -10.55 3.11 6.12
N PRO A 8 -11.35 3.50 5.12
CA PRO A 8 -11.60 4.89 4.80
C PRO A 8 -12.51 5.52 5.86
N ARG A 9 -12.51 6.86 5.92
CA ARG A 9 -13.65 7.61 6.46
C ARG A 9 -14.80 7.61 5.46
N THR A 10 -16.02 7.88 5.95
CA THR A 10 -17.23 7.90 5.11
C THR A 10 -17.04 8.81 3.90
N GLY A 11 -17.27 8.26 2.70
CA GLY A 11 -17.17 8.98 1.43
C GLY A 11 -15.76 9.03 0.81
N GLU A 12 -14.73 8.56 1.51
CA GLU A 12 -13.35 8.58 1.01
C GLU A 12 -13.05 7.37 0.12
N ASP A 13 -12.29 7.61 -0.96
CA ASP A 13 -11.79 6.58 -1.87
C ASP A 13 -10.27 6.49 -1.76
N VAL A 14 -9.81 5.73 -0.76
CA VAL A 14 -8.38 5.58 -0.43
C VAL A 14 -7.59 5.01 -1.60
N TYR A 15 -8.17 4.11 -2.40
CA TYR A 15 -7.52 3.56 -3.58
C TYR A 15 -7.20 4.64 -4.61
N SER A 16 -8.20 5.46 -4.95
CA SER A 16 -8.00 6.57 -5.90
C SER A 16 -6.98 7.58 -5.37
N LEU A 17 -7.06 7.92 -4.07
CA LEU A 17 -6.11 8.82 -3.41
C LEU A 17 -4.66 8.29 -3.48
N LEU A 18 -4.45 7.01 -3.19
CA LEU A 18 -3.13 6.35 -3.29
C LEU A 18 -2.57 6.46 -4.72
N THR A 19 -3.36 6.08 -5.73
CA THR A 19 -2.90 6.08 -7.12
C THR A 19 -2.63 7.49 -7.65
N GLN A 20 -3.44 8.48 -7.27
CA GLN A 20 -3.22 9.87 -7.65
C GLN A 20 -1.98 10.45 -6.99
N LYS A 21 -1.77 10.19 -5.68
CA LYS A 21 -0.61 10.70 -4.97
C LYS A 21 0.68 10.09 -5.49
N GLU A 22 0.74 8.78 -5.74
CA GLU A 22 1.94 8.15 -6.31
C GLU A 22 2.30 8.78 -7.66
N LYS A 23 1.32 8.96 -8.54
CA LYS A 23 1.53 9.67 -9.82
C LYS A 23 2.08 11.07 -9.62
N SER A 24 1.55 11.83 -8.65
CA SER A 24 2.00 13.20 -8.37
C SER A 24 3.44 13.26 -7.84
N LEU A 25 3.91 12.20 -7.16
CA LEU A 25 5.25 12.14 -6.55
C LEU A 25 6.27 11.39 -7.43
N ARG A 26 5.82 10.71 -8.47
CA ARG A 26 6.69 9.97 -9.39
C ARG A 26 7.76 10.89 -9.99
N GLY A 27 8.95 10.35 -10.20
CA GLY A 27 10.11 11.10 -10.69
C GLY A 27 11.05 11.60 -9.58
N GLY A 28 11.16 10.87 -8.46
CA GLY A 28 12.16 11.10 -7.42
C GLY A 28 11.63 11.64 -6.09
N ARG A 29 10.32 11.88 -5.95
CA ARG A 29 9.71 12.39 -4.69
C ARG A 29 8.98 11.31 -3.89
N THR A 30 9.12 10.05 -4.28
CA THR A 30 8.61 8.88 -3.57
C THR A 30 9.55 7.71 -3.76
N THR A 31 9.70 6.89 -2.73
CA THR A 31 10.43 5.61 -2.80
C THR A 31 9.51 4.43 -3.13
N LEU A 32 8.20 4.61 -2.94
CA LEU A 32 7.17 3.65 -3.35
C LEU A 32 6.64 4.04 -4.72
N VAL A 33 6.82 3.16 -5.69
CA VAL A 33 6.44 3.39 -7.07
C VAL A 33 5.64 2.21 -7.60
N ARG A 34 4.68 2.53 -8.47
CA ARG A 34 3.93 1.51 -9.18
C ARG A 34 4.84 0.69 -10.10
N HIS A 35 4.58 -0.60 -10.17
CA HIS A 35 5.29 -1.55 -11.01
C HIS A 35 4.34 -2.52 -11.72
N GLY A 36 4.61 -2.82 -12.98
CA GLY A 36 3.81 -3.74 -13.80
C GLY A 36 2.65 -3.06 -14.54
N PRO A 37 1.85 -3.85 -15.30
CA PRO A 37 0.80 -3.35 -16.16
C PRO A 37 -0.38 -2.79 -15.36
N LYS A 38 -1.11 -1.84 -15.94
CA LYS A 38 -2.33 -1.30 -15.34
C LYS A 38 -3.40 -2.38 -15.28
N ARG A 39 -3.91 -2.66 -14.09
CA ARG A 39 -5.05 -3.54 -13.85
C ARG A 39 -6.18 -2.75 -13.22
N LYS A 40 -7.43 -3.10 -13.55
CA LYS A 40 -8.60 -2.47 -12.95
C LYS A 40 -8.60 -2.78 -11.46
N ASP A 41 -8.72 -1.74 -10.63
CA ASP A 41 -8.86 -1.82 -9.18
C ASP A 41 -7.76 -2.61 -8.45
N LYS A 42 -6.60 -2.81 -9.10
CA LYS A 42 -5.46 -3.56 -8.56
C LYS A 42 -4.16 -2.87 -8.93
N GLU A 43 -3.29 -2.76 -7.94
CA GLU A 43 -1.97 -2.17 -8.07
C GLU A 43 -0.90 -3.08 -7.49
N LYS A 44 0.31 -2.95 -8.04
CA LYS A 44 1.52 -3.53 -7.48
C LYS A 44 2.55 -2.43 -7.37
N TRP A 45 3.02 -2.16 -6.16
CA TRP A 45 4.05 -1.17 -5.88
C TRP A 45 5.32 -1.87 -5.40
N VAL A 46 6.46 -1.25 -5.66
CA VAL A 46 7.79 -1.68 -5.17
C VAL A 46 8.46 -0.51 -4.48
N HIS A 47 9.35 -0.81 -3.55
CA HIS A 47 10.24 0.19 -2.97
C HIS A 47 11.53 0.27 -3.80
N SER A 48 12.14 1.45 -3.88
CA SER A 48 13.40 1.67 -4.58
C SER A 48 14.56 0.83 -4.03
N THR A 49 14.51 0.50 -2.73
CA THR A 49 15.62 -0.14 -2.00
C THR A 49 15.27 -1.50 -1.41
N TYR A 50 14.02 -1.70 -0.98
CA TYR A 50 13.65 -2.90 -0.21
C TYR A 50 13.10 -3.97 -1.14
N LYS A 51 13.58 -5.20 -1.00
CA LYS A 51 13.18 -6.31 -1.87
C LYS A 51 11.76 -6.74 -1.58
N GLY A 52 11.01 -7.06 -2.63
CA GLY A 52 9.62 -7.51 -2.54
C GLY A 52 8.66 -6.54 -3.21
N TRP A 53 7.38 -6.66 -2.88
CA TRP A 53 6.34 -5.80 -3.43
C TRP A 53 5.13 -5.70 -2.50
N ILE A 54 4.36 -4.66 -2.73
CA ILE A 54 3.07 -4.43 -2.10
C ILE A 54 2.02 -4.58 -3.20
N GLN A 55 1.12 -5.54 -3.06
CA GLN A 55 -0.03 -5.68 -3.95
C GLN A 55 -1.26 -5.20 -3.22
N PHE A 56 -2.07 -4.35 -3.81
CA PHE A 56 -3.30 -3.91 -3.18
C PHE A 56 -4.44 -3.74 -4.17
N GLN A 57 -5.66 -3.82 -3.66
CA GLN A 57 -6.86 -3.73 -4.46
C GLN A 57 -7.92 -2.88 -3.78
N ARG A 58 -8.76 -2.26 -4.59
CA ARG A 58 -9.97 -1.57 -4.14
C ARG A 58 -11.03 -2.60 -3.76
N CYS A 59 -11.62 -2.43 -2.59
CA CYS A 59 -12.75 -3.20 -2.08
C CYS A 59 -13.99 -2.29 -1.92
N LEU A 60 -15.09 -2.88 -1.45
CA LEU A 60 -16.34 -2.15 -1.21
C LEU A 60 -16.13 -1.02 -0.19
N GLY A 61 -16.91 0.06 -0.36
CA GLY A 61 -16.91 1.20 0.56
C GLY A 61 -15.60 2.00 0.58
N GLY A 62 -14.73 1.87 -0.43
CA GLY A 62 -13.44 2.58 -0.49
C GLY A 62 -12.31 1.91 0.31
N VAL A 63 -12.59 0.75 0.91
CA VAL A 63 -11.60 -0.07 1.62
C VAL A 63 -10.49 -0.49 0.67
N VAL A 64 -9.26 -0.51 1.17
CA VAL A 64 -8.11 -1.07 0.44
C VAL A 64 -7.55 -2.24 1.21
N VAL A 65 -7.43 -3.38 0.54
CA VAL A 65 -6.71 -4.56 1.06
C VAL A 65 -5.37 -4.65 0.36
N ALA A 66 -4.30 -4.69 1.13
CA ALA A 66 -2.92 -4.77 0.66
C ALA A 66 -2.22 -6.02 1.21
N GLN A 67 -1.32 -6.60 0.44
CA GLN A 67 -0.44 -7.69 0.83
C GLN A 67 1.01 -7.24 0.62
N VAL A 68 1.81 -7.33 1.67
CA VAL A 68 3.25 -7.12 1.64
C VAL A 68 3.93 -8.48 1.52
N LYS A 69 4.71 -8.65 0.46
CA LYS A 69 5.42 -9.90 0.16
C LYS A 69 6.88 -9.63 -0.09
N SER A 70 7.74 -10.36 0.60
CA SER A 70 9.15 -10.51 0.27
C SER A 70 9.60 -11.93 0.59
N ARG A 71 10.72 -12.36 0.00
CA ARG A 71 11.38 -13.63 0.36
C ARG A 71 12.22 -13.49 1.63
N ASP A 72 12.47 -12.25 2.06
CA ASP A 72 13.27 -11.91 3.22
C ASP A 72 12.36 -11.25 4.29
N PRO A 73 12.30 -11.80 5.52
CA PRO A 73 11.49 -11.23 6.60
C PRO A 73 11.86 -9.79 6.95
N GLU A 74 13.14 -9.42 6.91
CA GLU A 74 13.57 -8.05 7.20
C GLU A 74 13.03 -7.07 6.14
N SER A 75 13.20 -7.39 4.86
CA SER A 75 12.64 -6.63 3.75
C SER A 75 11.10 -6.52 3.83
N THR A 76 10.42 -7.55 4.33
CA THR A 76 8.96 -7.51 4.55
C THR A 76 8.58 -6.42 5.56
N TRP A 77 9.28 -6.36 6.69
CA TRP A 77 9.05 -5.34 7.72
C TRP A 77 9.42 -3.93 7.25
N GLN A 78 10.52 -3.79 6.49
CA GLN A 78 10.92 -2.51 5.91
C GLN A 78 9.88 -2.00 4.90
N LEU A 79 9.36 -2.87 4.02
CA LEU A 79 8.29 -2.54 3.09
C LEU A 79 7.00 -2.14 3.80
N LEU A 80 6.59 -2.91 4.82
CA LEU A 80 5.42 -2.61 5.63
C LEU A 80 5.54 -1.22 6.27
N SER A 81 6.68 -0.96 6.92
CA SER A 81 6.95 0.29 7.62
C SER A 81 6.95 1.47 6.65
N ALA A 82 7.58 1.33 5.49
CA ALA A 82 7.57 2.36 4.44
C ALA A 82 6.14 2.65 3.94
N PHE A 83 5.32 1.61 3.77
CA PHE A 83 3.94 1.76 3.29
C PHE A 83 3.03 2.41 4.32
N ILE A 84 3.08 1.99 5.59
CA ILE A 84 2.34 2.64 6.68
C ILE A 84 2.79 4.10 6.83
N GLY A 85 4.11 4.37 6.76
CA GLY A 85 4.65 5.72 6.80
C GLY A 85 4.13 6.59 5.65
N TYR A 86 4.06 6.05 4.43
CA TYR A 86 3.46 6.72 3.28
C TYR A 86 1.99 7.05 3.50
N ILE A 87 1.20 6.09 3.99
CA ILE A 87 -0.22 6.29 4.27
C ILE A 87 -0.42 7.35 5.36
N ASN A 88 0.32 7.26 6.47
CA ASN A 88 0.20 8.21 7.56
C ASN A 88 0.58 9.64 7.14
N ARG A 89 1.63 9.81 6.33
CA ARG A 89 2.07 11.13 5.84
C ARG A 89 1.06 11.81 4.92
N HIS A 90 0.31 11.03 4.14
CA HIS A 90 -0.51 11.60 3.06
C HIS A 90 -2.01 11.48 3.28
N PHE A 91 -2.47 10.52 4.08
CA PHE A 91 -3.88 10.14 4.15
C PHE A 91 -4.43 9.95 5.57
N ARG A 92 -3.69 10.36 6.61
CA ARG A 92 -4.12 10.21 8.02
C ARG A 92 -5.53 10.79 8.27
N THR A 93 -5.90 11.87 7.60
CA THR A 93 -7.20 12.51 7.76
C THR A 93 -8.32 11.81 7.00
N GLN A 94 -8.02 10.99 5.99
CA GLN A 94 -8.99 10.29 5.13
C GLN A 94 -9.27 8.85 5.58
N ILE A 95 -8.51 8.32 6.54
CA ILE A 95 -8.68 6.96 7.05
C ILE A 95 -9.17 6.97 8.50
N THR A 96 -9.88 5.90 8.87
CA THR A 96 -10.27 5.62 10.25
C THR A 96 -9.25 4.74 10.96
N GLY A 97 -8.55 3.88 10.22
CA GLY A 97 -7.50 3.04 10.77
C GLY A 97 -6.89 2.09 9.75
N ILE A 98 -5.87 1.37 10.21
CA ILE A 98 -5.20 0.29 9.47
C ILE A 98 -5.24 -0.94 10.37
N HIS A 99 -5.74 -2.05 9.84
CA HIS A 99 -5.70 -3.36 10.49
C HIS A 99 -4.59 -4.21 9.86
N LEU A 100 -3.76 -4.84 10.69
CA LEU A 100 -2.70 -5.75 10.26
C LEU A 100 -3.12 -7.19 10.58
N GLN A 101 -2.94 -8.07 9.60
CA GLN A 101 -3.07 -9.50 9.78
C GLN A 101 -1.76 -10.16 9.39
N TYR A 102 -1.17 -10.87 10.34
CA TYR A 102 -0.01 -11.71 10.14
C TYR A 102 -0.49 -13.07 9.64
N GLY A 103 0.03 -13.52 8.51
CA GLY A 103 -0.18 -14.89 8.03
C GLY A 103 1.15 -15.63 8.02
N ASP A 104 1.07 -16.94 8.25
CA ASP A 104 2.22 -17.84 8.15
C ASP A 104 2.76 -17.85 6.71
N ASP A 105 4.09 -17.89 6.58
CA ASP A 105 4.77 -18.10 5.31
C ASP A 105 4.80 -19.61 5.02
N GLU A 106 3.69 -20.18 4.53
CA GLU A 106 3.69 -21.52 3.90
C GLU A 106 4.21 -21.45 2.44
#